data_AF-A0A537SPS4-F1
#
_entry.id   AF-A0A537SPS4-F1
#
_cell.length_a   1.000
_cell.length_b   1.000
_cell.length_c   1.000
_cell.angle_alpha   90.00
_cell.angle_beta   90.00
_cell.angle_gamma   90.00
#
_symmetry.space_group_name_H-M   'P 1'
#
loop_
_entity.id
_entity.type
_entity.pdbx_description
1 polymer ?
#
loop_
_entity_poly.entity_id
_entity_poly.type
_entity_poly.pdbx_seq_one_letter_code
_entity_poly.pdbx_strand_id
1 'polypeptide(L)'
;MTPGAQPERVIEVPVRTLDDILIEARAPVGFDFLSIDVEGHELEVLSGFDFARWRPRLVLLEDFVGNLSKHRFLRAAGYRLVRRFDNNGWYIPADASIRLSPRERWLIARKYYLALPFRIARNASRRLGHRLRERFVR
;
A
#
# COMPACT_ATOMS: atom_id res chain seq x y z
N MET A 1 -9.02 -9.20 2.44
CA MET A 1 -9.97 -10.12 3.12
C MET A 1 -10.60 -9.51 4.38
N THR A 2 -11.93 -9.43 4.43
CA THR A 2 -12.71 -8.99 5.59
C THR A 2 -12.57 -9.99 6.74
N PRO A 3 -12.31 -9.57 8.00
CA PRO A 3 -12.25 -10.49 9.14
C PRO A 3 -13.55 -11.29 9.27
N GLY A 4 -13.45 -12.63 9.27
CA GLY A 4 -14.59 -13.54 9.42
C GLY A 4 -15.21 -14.06 8.12
N ALA A 5 -14.73 -13.62 6.95
CA ALA A 5 -15.14 -14.22 5.69
C ALA A 5 -14.51 -15.61 5.52
N GLN A 6 -15.34 -16.63 5.31
CA GLN A 6 -14.91 -17.98 4.94
C GLN A 6 -14.85 -18.07 3.40
N PRO A 7 -13.78 -18.61 2.81
CA PRO A 7 -13.73 -18.79 1.37
C PRO A 7 -14.75 -19.87 0.96
N GLU A 8 -15.65 -19.53 0.03
CA GLU A 8 -16.59 -20.50 -0.55
C GLU A 8 -15.86 -21.58 -1.36
N ARG A 9 -14.76 -21.20 -2.03
CA ARG A 9 -13.90 -22.09 -2.79
C ARG A 9 -12.46 -21.58 -2.80
N VAL A 10 -11.51 -22.51 -2.79
CA VAL A 10 -10.09 -22.23 -3.02
C VAL A 10 -9.72 -22.78 -4.39
N ILE A 11 -9.04 -21.97 -5.20
CA ILE A 11 -8.50 -22.39 -6.50
C ILE A 11 -7.03 -21.98 -6.58
N GLU A 12 -6.26 -22.75 -7.33
CA GLU A 12 -4.90 -22.39 -7.70
C GLU A 12 -4.94 -21.55 -8.97
N VAL A 13 -4.20 -20.45 -8.98
CA VAL A 13 -4.06 -19.56 -10.13
C VAL A 13 -2.57 -19.29 -10.39
N PRO A 14 -2.12 -19.28 -11.65
CA PRO A 14 -0.76 -18.89 -11.97
C PRO A 14 -0.57 -17.40 -11.64
N VAL A 15 0.56 -17.08 -11.03
CA VAL A 15 0.97 -15.71 -10.68
C VAL A 15 2.16 -15.28 -11.54
N ARG A 16 2.23 -13.99 -11.85
CA ARG A 16 3.32 -13.38 -12.61
C ARG A 16 3.73 -12.07 -11.97
N THR A 17 4.97 -11.65 -12.20
CA THR A 17 5.42 -10.33 -11.75
C THR A 17 4.75 -9.24 -12.59
N LEU A 18 4.62 -8.04 -12.00
CA LEU A 18 4.16 -6.88 -12.75
C LEU A 18 5.11 -6.56 -13.91
N ASP A 19 6.42 -6.76 -13.73
CA ASP A 19 7.43 -6.61 -14.77
C ASP A 19 7.15 -7.50 -15.99
N ASP A 20 6.87 -8.79 -15.79
CA ASP A 20 6.59 -9.72 -16.89
C ASP A 20 5.36 -9.27 -17.70
N ILE A 21 4.33 -8.79 -17.03
CA ILE A 21 3.10 -8.28 -17.66
C ILE A 21 3.40 -7.04 -18.49
N LEU A 22 4.19 -6.09 -17.95
CA LEU A 22 4.54 -4.86 -18.64
C LEU A 22 5.49 -5.10 -19.83
N ILE A 23 6.43 -6.05 -19.72
CA ILE A 23 7.29 -6.47 -20.83
C ILE A 23 6.46 -7.03 -21.97
N GLU A 24 5.56 -7.96 -21.68
CA GLU A 24 4.70 -8.59 -22.68
C GLU A 24 3.79 -7.55 -23.36
N ALA A 25 3.21 -6.65 -22.57
CA ALA A 25 2.39 -5.56 -23.08
C ALA A 25 3.18 -4.49 -23.85
N ARG A 26 4.52 -4.58 -23.90
CA ARG A 26 5.42 -3.57 -24.47
C ARG A 26 5.14 -2.17 -23.90
N ALA A 27 4.88 -2.10 -22.60
CA ALA A 27 4.59 -0.85 -21.93
C ALA A 27 5.79 0.12 -22.06
N PRO A 28 5.55 1.43 -22.21
CA PRO A 28 6.62 2.40 -22.24
C PRO A 28 7.26 2.53 -20.86
N VAL A 29 8.59 2.59 -20.81
CA VAL A 29 9.30 3.00 -19.60
C VAL A 29 8.95 4.45 -19.24
N GLY A 30 8.79 4.76 -17.95
CA GLY A 30 8.48 6.09 -17.47
C GLY A 30 7.02 6.50 -17.66
N PHE A 31 6.10 5.53 -17.73
CA PHE A 31 4.68 5.77 -17.87
C PHE A 31 4.10 6.64 -16.73
N ASP A 32 3.02 7.35 -17.03
CA ASP A 32 2.56 8.44 -16.16
C ASP A 32 1.96 7.95 -14.84
N PHE A 33 1.27 6.80 -14.84
CA PHE A 33 0.46 6.37 -13.71
C PHE A 33 0.47 4.86 -13.48
N LEU A 34 0.75 4.47 -12.23
CA LEU A 34 0.64 3.10 -11.72
C LEU A 34 -0.36 3.08 -10.56
N SER A 35 -1.38 2.23 -10.63
CA SER A 35 -2.30 1.96 -9.51
C SER A 35 -2.12 0.52 -9.03
N ILE A 36 -1.93 0.33 -7.72
CA ILE A 36 -1.74 -0.97 -7.10
C ILE A 36 -2.79 -1.14 -6.00
N ASP A 37 -3.70 -2.07 -6.24
CA ASP A 37 -4.73 -2.53 -5.32
C ASP A 37 -4.89 -4.04 -5.54
N VAL A 38 -4.34 -4.85 -4.64
CA VAL A 38 -4.23 -6.32 -4.79
C VAL A 38 -4.63 -7.06 -3.51
N GLU A 39 -5.57 -6.47 -2.76
CA GLU A 39 -6.27 -7.10 -1.64
C GLU A 39 -5.36 -7.68 -0.53
N GLY A 40 -4.21 -7.04 -0.29
CA GLY A 40 -3.27 -7.37 0.78
C GLY A 40 -1.90 -7.89 0.31
N HIS A 41 -1.72 -8.11 -0.99
CA HIS A 41 -0.47 -8.60 -1.59
C HIS A 41 0.40 -7.47 -2.17
N GLU A 42 0.23 -6.24 -1.70
CA GLU A 42 0.90 -5.11 -2.31
C GLU A 42 2.42 -5.19 -2.12
N LEU A 43 2.91 -5.74 -1.01
CA LEU A 43 4.36 -5.87 -0.79
C LEU A 43 5.00 -6.85 -1.76
N GLU A 44 4.31 -7.94 -2.10
CA GLU A 44 4.74 -8.94 -3.07
C GLU A 44 4.84 -8.30 -4.46
N VAL A 45 3.82 -7.54 -4.88
CA VAL A 45 3.87 -6.76 -6.13
C VAL A 45 5.03 -5.77 -6.13
N LEU A 46 5.18 -4.98 -5.06
CA LEU A 46 6.27 -4.02 -4.93
C LEU A 46 7.65 -4.70 -5.00
N SER A 47 7.81 -5.87 -4.38
CA SER A 47 9.08 -6.59 -4.34
C SER A 47 9.51 -7.18 -5.69
N GLY A 48 8.54 -7.50 -6.56
CA GLY A 48 8.77 -8.03 -7.90
C GLY A 48 8.72 -6.98 -9.01
N PHE A 49 8.73 -5.68 -8.66
CA PHE A 49 8.62 -4.58 -9.62
C PHE A 49 9.90 -3.75 -9.67
N ASP A 50 10.47 -3.58 -10.85
CA ASP A 50 11.68 -2.78 -11.04
C ASP A 50 11.35 -1.28 -11.15
N PHE A 51 11.30 -0.61 -10.00
CA PHE A 51 11.10 0.83 -9.91
C PHE A 51 12.18 1.67 -10.59
N ALA A 52 13.40 1.15 -10.72
CA ALA A 52 14.49 1.88 -11.38
C ALA A 52 14.30 1.86 -12.91
N ARG A 53 13.89 0.70 -13.45
CA ARG A 53 13.56 0.54 -14.87
C ARG A 53 12.28 1.28 -15.24
N TRP A 54 11.16 0.95 -14.61
CA TRP A 54 9.84 1.42 -15.07
C TRP A 54 9.55 2.84 -14.66
N ARG A 55 10.05 3.23 -13.48
CA ARG A 55 10.00 4.59 -12.92
C ARG A 55 8.71 5.37 -13.22
N PRO A 56 7.52 4.86 -12.84
CA PRO A 56 6.26 5.57 -13.05
C PRO A 56 6.27 6.95 -12.40
N ARG A 57 5.64 7.94 -13.05
CA ARG A 57 5.62 9.34 -12.56
C ARG A 57 4.71 9.54 -11.35
N LEU A 58 3.66 8.74 -11.24
CA LEU A 58 2.77 8.68 -10.09
C LEU A 58 2.40 7.23 -9.76
N VAL A 59 2.55 6.86 -8.49
CA VAL A 59 2.13 5.56 -7.95
C VAL A 59 1.02 5.79 -6.94
N LEU A 60 -0.14 5.20 -7.18
CA LEU A 60 -1.23 5.08 -6.22
C LEU A 60 -1.14 3.69 -5.59
N LEU A 61 -0.97 3.65 -4.26
CA LEU A 61 -0.84 2.40 -3.52
C LEU A 61 -1.93 2.28 -2.46
N GLU A 62 -2.61 1.13 -2.43
CA GLU A 62 -3.51 0.79 -1.34
C GLU A 62 -2.74 0.45 -0.05
N ASP A 63 -3.03 1.22 1.00
CA ASP A 63 -2.38 1.16 2.30
C ASP A 63 -3.32 1.55 3.44
N PHE A 64 -3.86 0.52 4.10
CA PHE A 64 -4.60 0.63 5.37
C PHE A 64 -3.74 1.13 6.54
N VAL A 65 -2.41 1.18 6.40
CA VAL A 65 -1.44 1.64 7.41
C VAL A 65 -1.60 0.89 8.72
N GLY A 66 -1.55 -0.43 8.62
CA GLY A 66 -1.30 -1.32 9.77
C GLY A 66 0.18 -1.31 10.20
N ASN A 67 1.09 -1.04 9.25
CA ASN A 67 2.51 -0.86 9.47
C ASN A 67 3.09 0.12 8.42
N LEU A 68 4.36 0.46 8.55
CA LEU A 68 5.06 1.39 7.64
C LEU A 68 5.87 0.67 6.54
N SER A 69 5.72 -0.65 6.36
CA SER A 69 6.59 -1.43 5.47
C SER A 69 6.45 -1.00 4.01
N LYS A 70 5.22 -0.82 3.53
CA LYS A 70 4.91 -0.32 2.18
C LYS A 70 5.56 1.04 1.90
N HIS A 71 5.39 1.96 2.85
CA HIS A 71 5.99 3.29 2.74
C HIS A 71 7.51 3.28 2.78
N ARG A 72 8.11 2.47 3.66
CA ARG A 72 9.58 2.31 3.71
C ARG A 72 10.10 1.72 2.41
N PHE A 73 9.41 0.75 1.84
CA PHE A 73 9.77 0.14 0.56
C PHE A 73 9.80 1.20 -0.54
N LEU A 74 8.70 1.93 -0.74
CA LEU A 74 8.65 2.97 -1.78
C LEU A 74 9.67 4.08 -1.54
N ARG A 75 9.92 4.46 -0.27
CA ARG A 75 11.00 5.41 0.04
C ARG A 75 12.38 4.91 -0.33
N ALA A 76 12.66 3.62 -0.10
CA ALA A 76 13.91 3.00 -0.50
C ALA A 76 14.03 2.89 -2.03
N ALA A 77 12.91 2.68 -2.72
CA ALA A 77 12.82 2.67 -4.19
C ALA A 77 12.89 4.07 -4.84
N GLY A 78 13.18 5.13 -4.06
CA GLY A 78 13.35 6.49 -4.59
C GLY A 78 12.06 7.28 -4.75
N TYR A 79 10.97 6.90 -4.07
CA TYR A 79 9.69 7.61 -4.10
C TYR A 79 9.39 8.35 -2.80
N ARG A 80 8.54 9.38 -2.87
CA ARG A 80 8.05 10.11 -1.70
C ARG A 80 6.53 10.25 -1.73
N LEU A 81 5.92 10.12 -0.56
CA LEU A 81 4.49 10.32 -0.37
C LEU A 81 4.15 11.81 -0.46
N VAL A 82 3.18 12.16 -1.31
CA VAL A 82 2.71 13.54 -1.53
C VAL A 82 1.30 13.78 -1.06
N ARG A 83 0.48 12.74 -1.00
CA ARG A 83 -0.89 12.85 -0.52
C ARG A 83 -1.35 11.53 0.07
N ARG A 84 -2.25 11.64 1.03
CA ARG A 84 -3.03 10.51 1.55
C ARG A 84 -4.48 10.89 1.74
N PHE A 85 -5.33 10.06 1.20
CA PHE A 85 -6.78 10.12 1.32
C PHE A 85 -7.27 8.69 1.55
N ASP A 86 -8.00 8.48 2.64
CA ASP A 86 -8.40 7.16 3.11
C ASP A 86 -7.26 6.13 3.15
N ASN A 87 -7.46 5.00 2.47
CA ASN A 87 -6.50 3.91 2.36
C ASN A 87 -5.58 4.06 1.15
N ASN A 88 -5.53 5.24 0.52
CA ASN A 88 -4.73 5.45 -0.67
C ASN A 88 -3.54 6.37 -0.40
N GLY A 89 -2.36 5.96 -0.84
CA GLY A 89 -1.13 6.75 -0.80
C GLY A 89 -0.67 7.14 -2.21
N TRP A 90 -0.44 8.43 -2.43
CA TRP A 90 0.09 8.96 -3.70
C TRP A 90 1.59 9.18 -3.56
N TYR A 91 2.38 8.49 -4.38
CA TYR A 91 3.83 8.54 -4.38
C TYR A 91 4.35 9.04 -5.73
N ILE A 92 5.37 9.89 -5.68
CA ILE A 92 6.06 10.38 -6.88
C ILE A 92 7.57 10.15 -6.72
N PRO A 93 8.35 10.15 -7.82
CA PRO A 93 9.81 10.14 -7.73
C PRO A 93 10.31 11.24 -6.79
N ALA A 94 11.30 10.91 -5.96
CA ALA A 94 11.80 11.82 -4.93
C ALA A 94 12.34 13.13 -5.53
N ASP A 95 12.92 13.05 -6.73
CA ASP A 95 13.48 14.16 -7.50
C ASP A 95 12.46 14.93 -8.35
N ALA A 96 11.19 14.51 -8.37
CA ALA A 96 10.14 15.25 -9.06
C ALA A 96 9.96 16.64 -8.43
N SER A 97 9.87 17.66 -9.29
CA SER A 97 9.84 19.10 -8.93
C SER A 97 8.55 19.58 -8.25
N ILE A 98 7.67 18.67 -7.83
CA ILE A 98 6.39 19.00 -7.17
C ILE A 98 6.64 19.50 -5.74
N ARG A 99 6.42 20.79 -5.50
CA ARG A 99 6.51 21.38 -4.17
C ARG A 99 5.25 21.10 -3.37
N LEU A 100 5.41 20.51 -2.19
CA LEU A 100 4.32 20.35 -1.23
C LEU A 100 4.15 21.63 -0.40
N SER A 101 2.90 21.99 -0.12
CA SER A 101 2.59 23.03 0.86
C SER A 101 2.91 22.55 2.28
N PRO A 102 3.18 23.46 3.24
CA PRO A 102 3.35 23.09 4.65
C PRO A 102 2.14 22.34 5.21
N ARG A 103 0.93 22.71 4.78
CA ARG A 103 -0.32 22.07 5.18
C ARG A 103 -0.37 20.61 4.74
N GLU A 104 0.04 20.30 3.51
CA GLU A 104 0.09 18.92 3.02
C GLU A 104 1.12 18.09 3.77
N ARG A 105 2.32 18.63 4.02
CA ARG A 105 3.33 17.98 4.86
C ARG A 105 2.78 17.63 6.24
N TRP A 106 2.07 18.56 6.87
CA TRP A 106 1.42 18.33 8.17
C TRP A 106 0.31 17.28 8.10
N LEU A 107 -0.54 17.33 7.06
CA LEU A 107 -1.60 16.32 6.87
C LEU A 107 -1.02 14.92 6.69
N ILE A 108 0.07 14.79 5.93
CA ILE A 108 0.80 13.53 5.80
C ILE A 108 1.34 13.11 7.16
N ALA A 109 2.06 13.99 7.85
CA ALA A 109 2.67 13.65 9.15
C ALA A 109 1.63 13.18 10.17
N ARG A 110 0.52 13.92 10.26
CA ARG A 110 -0.61 13.60 11.14
C ARG A 110 -1.25 12.25 10.79
N LYS A 111 -1.54 12.00 9.51
CA LYS A 111 -2.24 10.78 9.08
C LYS A 111 -1.34 9.55 9.07
N TYR A 112 -0.05 9.70 8.82
CA TYR A 112 0.88 8.59 8.60
C TYR A 112 1.64 8.21 9.87
N TYR A 113 2.08 9.19 10.67
CA TYR A 113 2.87 8.92 11.88
C TYR A 113 2.04 9.11 13.16
N LEU A 114 1.38 10.25 13.35
CA LEU A 114 0.69 10.54 14.63
C LEU A 114 -0.56 9.68 14.83
N ALA A 115 -1.30 9.38 13.77
CA ALA A 115 -2.49 8.53 13.86
C ALA A 115 -2.18 7.02 13.94
N LEU A 116 -0.95 6.60 13.62
CA LEU A 116 -0.60 5.18 13.53
C LEU A 116 -0.72 4.44 14.87
N PRO A 117 -0.18 4.94 16.01
CA PRO A 117 -0.34 4.28 17.31
C PRO A 117 -1.81 4.07 17.68
N PHE A 118 -2.67 5.07 17.44
CA PHE A 118 -4.11 4.97 17.71
C PHE A 118 -4.80 3.94 16.81
N ARG A 119 -4.42 3.83 15.53
CA ARG A 119 -4.94 2.78 14.65
C ARG A 119 -4.51 1.39 15.09
N ILE A 120 -3.25 1.22 15.47
CA ILE A 120 -2.73 -0.04 15.99
C ILE A 120 -3.50 -0.44 17.25
N ALA A 121 -3.64 0.47 18.22
CA ALA A 121 -4.38 0.22 19.46
C ALA A 121 -5.84 -0.15 19.20
N ARG A 122 -6.52 0.58 18.31
CA ARG A 122 -7.91 0.28 17.91
C ARG A 122 -8.05 -1.10 17.28
N ASN A 123 -7.12 -1.46 16.39
CA ASN A 123 -7.13 -2.77 15.73
C ASN A 123 -6.81 -3.90 16.72
N ALA A 124 -5.89 -3.69 17.66
CA ALA A 124 -5.60 -4.63 18.73
C ALA A 124 -6.82 -4.87 19.63
N SER A 125 -7.50 -3.79 20.06
CA SER A 125 -8.73 -3.87 20.84
C SER A 125 -9.83 -4.67 20.12
N ARG A 126 -10.03 -4.45 18.81
CA ARG A 126 -10.97 -5.24 17.99
C ARG A 126 -10.61 -6.73 17.96
N ARG A 127 -9.32 -7.08 17.83
CA ARG A 127 -8.86 -8.48 17.86
C ARG A 127 -9.08 -9.13 19.22
N LEU A 128 -8.81 -8.39 20.32
CA LEU A 128 -9.10 -8.86 21.68
C LEU A 128 -10.59 -9.09 21.89
N GLY A 129 -11.44 -8.15 21.46
CA GLY A 129 -12.90 -8.29 21.54
C GLY A 129 -13.43 -9.50 20.75
N HIS A 130 -12.86 -9.79 19.57
CA HIS A 130 -13.22 -10.98 18.79
C HIS A 130 -12.83 -12.27 19.52
N ARG A 131 -11.59 -12.37 20.02
CA ARG A 131 -11.12 -13.54 20.77
C ARG A 131 -11.92 -13.80 22.05
N LEU A 132 -12.33 -12.73 22.74
CA LEU A 132 -13.19 -12.84 23.92
C LEU A 132 -14.59 -13.33 23.54
N ARG A 133 -15.20 -12.80 22.48
CA ARG A 133 -16.50 -13.29 21.98
C ARG A 133 -16.45 -14.76 21.56
N GLU A 134 -15.39 -15.21 20.88
CA GLU A 134 -15.23 -16.63 20.51
C GLU A 134 -15.06 -17.56 21.73
N ARG A 135 -14.45 -17.06 22.82
CA ARG A 135 -14.31 -17.82 24.07
C ARG A 135 -15.60 -17.95 24.88
N PHE A 136 -16.54 -17.01 24.74
CA PHE A 136 -17.83 -17.01 25.44
C PHE A 136 -18.97 -17.68 24.65
N VAL A 137 -18.70 -18.14 23.41
CA VAL A 137 -19.64 -18.87 22.54
C VAL A 137 -19.34 -20.39 22.53
N ARG A 138 -18.45 -20.87 23.41
CA ARG A 138 -18.33 -22.27 23.83
C ARG A 138 -18.87 -22.43 25.24
#